data_AF-A0A1F4PLC5-F1
#
_entry.id   AF-A0A1F4PLC5-F1
#
_cell.length_a   1.000
_cell.length_b   1.000
_cell.length_c   1.000
_cell.angle_alpha   90.00
_cell.angle_beta   90.00
_cell.angle_gamma   90.00
#
_symmetry.space_group_name_H-M   'P 1'
#
loop_
_entity.id
_entity.type
_entity.pdbx_description
1 polymer ?
#
loop_
_entity_poly.entity_id
_entity_poly.type
_entity_poly.pdbx_seq_one_letter_code
_entity_poly.pdbx_strand_id
1 'polypeptide(L)'
;MAKLQTFLDFEQEPEKIIIPKEEIWKDITGFENKYQVSNLGRVRSLTRQVKIKNKFRIVDGKILKNRINYTIRKKSVFRKIDYIETRLGSDKSHNRFKVARLVAKAFLDIPWENFKVSFKDKDKTNVCADNIIVKENIIPQYSEKHIGKIYGNLTVIDRNKETKSWILKCLCGN
;
A
#
# COMPACT_ATOMS: atom_id res chain seq x y z
N MET A 1 -48.14 27.10 1.83
CA MET A 1 -47.65 26.57 0.54
C MET A 1 -46.16 26.84 0.42
N ALA A 2 -45.33 26.15 1.21
CA ALA A 2 -43.88 26.32 1.19
C ALA A 2 -43.30 25.48 0.04
N LYS A 3 -42.56 26.14 -0.87
CA LYS A 3 -41.90 25.50 -2.00
C LYS A 3 -40.85 24.51 -1.49
N LEU A 4 -41.04 23.24 -1.87
CA LEU A 4 -40.04 22.19 -1.77
C LEU A 4 -38.81 22.60 -2.61
N GLN A 5 -37.71 22.92 -1.94
CA GLN A 5 -36.42 23.07 -2.59
C GLN A 5 -35.95 21.67 -2.97
N THR A 6 -36.07 21.33 -4.25
CA THR A 6 -35.48 20.13 -4.84
C THR A 6 -33.96 20.19 -4.66
N PHE A 7 -33.43 19.32 -3.80
CA PHE A 7 -32.01 18.97 -3.78
C PHE A 7 -31.74 18.25 -5.10
N LEU A 8 -31.21 19.00 -6.07
CA LEU A 8 -30.62 18.42 -7.28
C LEU A 8 -29.33 17.71 -6.86
N ASP A 9 -29.31 16.41 -7.12
CA ASP A 9 -28.17 15.53 -6.96
C ASP A 9 -26.95 16.14 -7.67
N PHE A 10 -26.05 16.71 -6.87
CA PHE A 10 -24.72 17.11 -7.32
C PHE A 10 -23.91 15.82 -7.46
N GLU A 11 -24.10 15.11 -8.57
CA GLU A 11 -23.23 14.02 -8.99
C GLU A 11 -21.84 14.62 -9.26
N GLN A 12 -20.99 14.65 -8.23
CA GLN A 12 -19.58 14.95 -8.41
C GLN A 12 -19.00 13.86 -9.30
N GLU A 13 -18.67 14.21 -10.55
CA GLU A 13 -17.82 13.37 -11.38
C GLU A 13 -16.55 13.03 -10.58
N PRO A 14 -16.13 11.76 -10.52
CA PRO A 14 -15.00 11.38 -9.70
C PRO A 14 -13.76 12.16 -10.14
N GLU A 15 -13.17 12.93 -9.23
CA GLU A 15 -11.95 13.69 -9.48
C GLU A 15 -10.91 12.79 -10.15
N LYS A 16 -10.67 13.04 -11.44
CA LYS A 16 -9.73 12.24 -12.22
C LYS A 16 -8.33 12.62 -11.79
N ILE A 17 -7.67 11.74 -11.03
CA ILE A 17 -6.27 11.92 -10.64
C ILE A 17 -5.42 11.97 -11.93
N ILE A 18 -4.88 13.16 -12.23
CA ILE A 18 -3.98 13.35 -13.36
C ILE A 18 -2.57 12.99 -12.89
N ILE A 19 -2.03 11.91 -13.45
CA ILE A 19 -0.64 11.51 -13.21
C ILE A 19 0.20 12.06 -14.37
N PRO A 20 1.19 12.92 -14.09
CA PRO A 20 2.05 13.50 -15.14
C PRO A 20 2.93 12.43 -15.77
N LYS A 21 3.34 12.69 -17.01
CA LYS A 21 4.20 11.79 -17.79
C LYS A 21 5.67 11.90 -17.37
N GLU A 22 6.10 13.06 -16.87
CA GLU A 22 7.44 13.21 -16.31
C GLU A 22 7.60 12.38 -15.03
N GLU A 23 8.86 12.06 -14.70
CA GLU A 23 9.14 11.36 -13.45
C GLU A 23 9.03 12.31 -12.26
N ILE A 24 8.11 12.00 -11.36
CA ILE A 24 7.94 12.69 -10.08
C ILE A 24 8.34 11.76 -8.95
N TRP A 25 9.05 12.30 -7.97
CA TRP A 25 9.48 11.60 -6.76
C TRP A 25 8.69 12.10 -5.55
N LYS A 26 8.15 11.17 -4.76
CA LYS A 26 7.49 11.45 -3.48
C LYS A 26 8.14 10.64 -2.36
N ASP A 27 8.10 11.17 -1.14
CA ASP A 27 8.57 10.45 0.05
C ASP A 27 7.72 9.20 0.30
N ILE A 28 8.37 8.14 0.75
CA ILE A 28 7.68 6.93 1.17
C ILE A 28 7.21 7.10 2.61
N THR A 29 5.91 6.97 2.85
CA THR A 29 5.32 7.08 4.20
C THR A 29 6.00 6.15 5.21
N GLY A 30 6.42 6.71 6.35
CA GLY A 30 7.18 6.01 7.40
C GLY A 30 8.69 5.90 7.13
N PHE A 31 9.15 6.49 6.03
CA PHE A 31 10.54 6.51 5.56
C PHE A 31 10.96 7.90 5.04
N GLU A 32 10.27 8.95 5.51
CA GLU A 32 10.51 10.34 5.16
C GLU A 32 11.98 10.72 5.38
N ASN A 33 12.54 11.56 4.50
CA ASN A 33 13.95 11.95 4.49
C ASN A 33 14.96 10.78 4.32
N LYS A 34 14.50 9.54 4.14
CA LYS A 34 15.36 8.37 3.93
C LYS A 34 15.17 7.78 2.54
N TYR A 35 13.92 7.66 2.07
CA TYR A 35 13.59 7.01 0.80
C TYR A 35 12.45 7.69 0.06
N GLN A 36 12.54 7.65 -1.26
CA GLN A 36 11.52 8.16 -2.18
C GLN A 36 11.15 7.12 -3.23
N VAL A 37 9.91 7.20 -3.72
CA VAL A 37 9.37 6.40 -4.81
C VAL A 37 8.93 7.32 -5.95
N SER A 38 9.21 6.92 -7.18
CA SER A 38 8.78 7.64 -8.37
C SER A 38 7.41 7.17 -8.86
N ASN A 39 6.67 8.00 -9.59
CA ASN A 39 5.47 7.56 -10.33
C ASN A 39 5.78 6.44 -11.34
N LEU A 40 7.03 6.31 -11.83
CA LEU A 40 7.47 5.22 -12.72
C LEU A 40 7.93 3.94 -11.99
N GLY A 41 7.76 3.88 -10.66
CA GLY A 41 8.12 2.70 -9.85
C GLY A 41 9.61 2.46 -9.60
N ARG A 42 10.46 3.48 -9.80
CA ARG A 42 11.82 3.50 -9.26
C ARG A 42 11.78 3.90 -7.78
N VAL A 43 12.76 3.41 -7.02
CA VAL A 43 12.91 3.71 -5.59
C VAL A 43 14.33 4.18 -5.36
N ARG A 44 14.50 5.26 -4.59
CA ARG A 44 15.82 5.82 -4.27
C ARG A 44 15.99 6.03 -2.78
N SER A 45 17.21 5.90 -2.29
CA SER A 45 17.59 6.45 -0.99
C SER A 45 18.06 7.88 -1.15
N LEU A 46 17.83 8.69 -0.12
CA LEU A 46 18.34 10.05 -0.03
C LEU A 46 19.69 10.07 0.68
N THR A 47 20.52 11.05 0.31
CA THR A 47 21.76 11.35 1.03
C THR A 47 21.40 11.78 2.44
N ARG A 48 21.97 11.11 3.44
CA ARG A 48 21.66 11.38 4.84
C ARG A 48 22.81 11.02 5.76
N GLN A 49 22.82 11.66 6.92
CA GLN A 49 23.73 11.31 8.00
C GLN A 49 23.17 10.12 8.80
N VAL A 50 23.96 9.08 8.96
CA VAL A 50 23.62 7.89 9.75
C VAL A 50 24.58 7.74 10.91
N LYS A 51 24.04 7.38 12.08
CA LYS A 51 24.83 7.06 13.27
C LYS A 51 25.36 5.63 13.18
N ILE A 52 26.67 5.47 13.32
CA ILE A 52 27.36 4.18 13.36
C ILE A 52 28.16 4.13 14.65
N LYS A 53 27.71 3.34 15.63
CA LYS A 53 28.28 3.29 16.99
C LYS A 53 28.36 4.71 17.58
N ASN A 54 29.58 5.23 17.78
CA ASN A 54 29.85 6.53 18.39
C ASN A 54 30.19 7.63 17.35
N LYS A 55 30.04 7.37 16.06
CA LYS A 55 30.35 8.32 14.99
C LYS A 55 29.17 8.51 14.04
N PHE A 56 29.21 9.59 13.28
CA PHE A 56 28.29 9.83 12.18
C PHE A 56 29.00 9.68 10.84
N ARG A 57 28.27 9.16 9.85
CA ARG A 57 28.75 9.05 8.47
C ARG A 57 27.68 9.59 7.53
N ILE A 58 28.10 10.31 6.49
CA ILE A 58 27.23 10.65 5.35
C ILE A 58 27.17 9.43 4.43
N VAL A 59 25.94 8.99 4.11
CA VAL A 59 25.69 7.95 3.13
C VAL A 59 25.00 8.60 1.96
N ASP A 60 25.57 8.43 0.77
CA ASP A 60 25.03 9.00 -0.45
C ASP A 60 23.73 8.31 -0.89
N GLY A 61 22.83 9.12 -1.41
CA GLY A 61 21.61 8.66 -2.05
C GLY A 61 21.91 7.86 -3.32
N LYS A 62 21.05 6.88 -3.64
CA LYS A 62 21.17 6.08 -4.86
C LYS A 62 19.84 5.46 -5.25
N ILE A 63 19.70 5.14 -6.53
CA ILE A 63 18.62 4.27 -7.01
C ILE A 63 18.81 2.86 -6.44
N LEU A 64 17.76 2.31 -5.84
CA LEU A 64 17.76 0.97 -5.27
C LEU A 64 17.47 -0.07 -6.34
N LYS A 65 18.12 -1.23 -6.23
CA LYS A 65 17.87 -2.36 -7.12
C LYS A 65 16.58 -3.07 -6.70
N ASN A 66 15.58 -3.01 -7.57
CA ASN A 66 14.35 -3.77 -7.43
C ASN A 66 14.59 -5.27 -7.72
N ARG A 67 13.85 -6.13 -7.03
CA ARG A 67 13.87 -7.59 -7.20
C ARG A 67 12.53 -8.06 -7.74
N ILE A 68 12.58 -8.87 -8.80
CA ILE A 68 11.40 -9.55 -9.34
C ILE A 68 11.22 -10.87 -8.58
N ASN A 69 10.01 -11.08 -8.05
CA ASN A 69 9.60 -12.33 -7.44
C ASN A 69 8.76 -13.15 -8.40
N TYR A 70 8.88 -14.47 -8.28
CA TYR A 70 8.22 -15.43 -9.15
C TYR A 70 7.50 -16.47 -8.30
N THR A 71 6.29 -16.84 -8.70
CA THR A 71 5.64 -18.04 -8.20
C THR A 71 6.16 -19.25 -8.97
N ILE A 72 6.64 -20.25 -8.23
CA ILE A 72 7.02 -21.55 -8.77
C ILE A 72 5.84 -22.50 -8.57
N ARG A 73 5.29 -23.03 -9.66
CA ARG A 73 4.30 -24.12 -9.58
C ARG A 73 5.03 -25.44 -9.83
N LYS A 74 4.87 -26.41 -8.92
CA LYS A 74 5.60 -27.70 -8.93
C LYS A 74 5.56 -28.45 -10.28
N LYS A 75 4.54 -28.21 -11.12
CA LYS A 75 4.34 -28.86 -12.43
C LYS A 75 4.50 -27.93 -13.64
N SER A 76 4.97 -26.69 -13.45
CA SER A 76 5.13 -25.71 -14.54
C SER A 76 6.60 -25.48 -14.84
N VAL A 77 6.98 -25.60 -16.11
CA VAL A 77 8.31 -25.19 -16.59
C VAL A 77 8.44 -23.66 -16.55
N PHE A 78 7.33 -22.94 -16.71
CA PHE A 78 7.31 -21.48 -16.74
C PHE A 78 7.16 -20.89 -15.33
N ARG A 79 8.01 -19.90 -15.02
CA ARG A 79 7.91 -19.06 -13.82
C ARG A 79 6.95 -17.91 -14.10
N LYS A 80 5.94 -17.75 -13.24
CA LYS A 80 5.01 -16.61 -13.33
C LYS A 80 5.52 -15.48 -12.43
N ILE A 81 5.69 -14.29 -12.98
CA ILE A 81 6.02 -13.09 -12.19
C ILE A 81 4.89 -12.84 -11.19
N ASP A 82 5.25 -12.64 -9.93
CA ASP A 82 4.29 -12.40 -8.86
C ASP A 82 4.25 -10.92 -8.44
N TYR A 83 5.40 -10.30 -8.19
CA TYR A 83 5.51 -8.88 -7.85
C TYR A 83 6.96 -8.40 -7.90
N ILE A 84 7.13 -7.07 -7.99
CA ILE A 84 8.41 -6.40 -7.79
C ILE A 84 8.49 -5.90 -6.33
N GLU A 85 9.63 -6.14 -5.68
CA GLU A 85 9.92 -5.64 -4.33
C GLU A 85 11.24 -4.87 -4.26
N THR A 86 11.36 -4.02 -3.25
CA THR A 86 12.59 -3.34 -2.87
C THR A 86 12.85 -3.50 -1.38
N ARG A 87 14.11 -3.34 -0.94
CA ARG A 87 14.49 -3.43 0.47
C ARG A 87 14.70 -2.03 1.02
N LEU A 88 13.90 -1.66 2.03
CA LEU A 88 14.05 -0.40 2.75
C LEU A 88 14.60 -0.67 4.15
N GLY A 89 15.55 0.15 4.58
CA GLY A 89 16.17 0.08 5.89
C GLY A 89 15.53 1.09 6.85
N SER A 90 15.11 0.63 8.01
CA SER A 90 14.82 1.48 9.17
C SER A 90 15.97 1.35 10.18
N ASP A 91 15.91 2.12 11.26
CA ASP A 91 16.95 2.09 12.28
C ASP A 91 17.02 0.74 13.03
N LYS A 92 15.90 -0.02 13.04
CA LYS A 92 15.77 -1.31 13.74
C LYS A 92 15.92 -2.52 12.82
N SER A 93 15.48 -2.42 11.56
CA SER A 93 15.43 -3.57 10.65
C SER A 93 15.35 -3.17 9.18
N HIS A 94 15.62 -4.13 8.30
CA HIS A 94 15.42 -3.94 6.86
C HIS A 94 14.31 -4.85 6.37
N ASN A 95 13.25 -4.27 5.84
CA ASN A 95 12.08 -4.99 5.37
C ASN A 95 11.94 -4.87 3.85
N ARG A 96 11.25 -5.84 3.26
CA ARG A 96 10.94 -5.84 1.82
C ARG A 96 9.55 -5.29 1.59
N PHE A 97 9.43 -4.40 0.62
CA PHE A 97 8.19 -3.73 0.29
C PHE A 97 7.87 -3.93 -1.19
N LYS A 98 6.61 -4.22 -1.49
CA LYS A 98 6.12 -4.32 -2.87
C LYS A 98 6.12 -2.93 -3.49
N VAL A 99 6.84 -2.75 -4.60
CA VAL A 99 7.02 -1.44 -5.23
C VAL A 99 5.68 -0.85 -5.67
N ALA A 100 4.80 -1.66 -6.27
CA ALA A 100 3.48 -1.20 -6.68
C ALA A 100 2.63 -0.65 -5.52
N ARG A 101 2.79 -1.17 -4.30
CA ARG A 101 2.09 -0.63 -3.12
C ARG A 101 2.66 0.71 -2.68
N LEU A 102 3.99 0.89 -2.78
CA LEU A 102 4.64 2.15 -2.46
C LEU A 102 4.19 3.25 -3.44
N VAL A 103 4.19 2.95 -4.74
CA VAL A 103 3.69 3.85 -5.79
C VAL A 103 2.23 4.20 -5.53
N ALA A 104 1.38 3.20 -5.29
CA ALA A 104 -0.03 3.42 -5.03
C ALA A 104 -0.28 4.34 -3.83
N LYS A 105 0.38 4.10 -2.69
CA LYS A 105 0.24 4.97 -1.50
C LYS A 105 0.70 6.40 -1.76
N ALA A 106 1.78 6.58 -2.52
CA ALA A 106 2.35 7.90 -2.76
C ALA A 106 1.57 8.72 -3.79
N PHE A 107 1.01 8.10 -4.84
CA PHE A 107 0.45 8.81 -6.00
C PHE A 107 -1.07 8.71 -6.14
N LEU A 108 -1.73 7.80 -5.43
CA LEU A 108 -3.17 7.60 -5.49
C LEU A 108 -3.88 7.95 -4.18
N ASP A 109 -3.17 8.61 -3.25
CA ASP A 109 -3.66 9.14 -1.96
C ASP A 109 -4.59 8.17 -1.22
N ILE A 110 -4.18 6.89 -1.17
CA ILE A 110 -5.00 5.80 -0.63
C ILE A 110 -5.09 5.95 0.89
N PRO A 111 -6.29 6.20 1.47
CA PRO A 111 -6.40 6.47 2.90
C PRO A 111 -6.34 5.20 3.75
N TRP A 112 -6.44 4.01 3.13
CA TRP A 112 -6.57 2.75 3.84
C TRP A 112 -5.28 1.94 3.80
N GLU A 113 -4.97 1.25 4.89
CA GLU A 113 -3.78 0.39 4.96
C GLU A 113 -3.94 -0.89 4.09
N ASN A 114 -5.17 -1.42 4.05
CA ASN A 114 -5.50 -2.67 3.38
C ASN A 114 -6.20 -2.44 2.05
N PHE A 115 -5.40 -2.46 0.98
CA PHE A 115 -5.88 -2.40 -0.39
C PHE A 115 -5.23 -3.49 -1.25
N LYS A 116 -5.92 -3.84 -2.33
CA LYS A 116 -5.42 -4.76 -3.35
C LYS A 116 -4.97 -3.96 -4.57
N VAL A 117 -3.79 -4.30 -5.07
CA VAL A 117 -3.23 -3.72 -6.29
C VAL A 117 -3.50 -4.65 -7.47
N SER A 118 -3.95 -4.06 -8.57
CA SER A 118 -4.08 -4.66 -9.90
C SER A 118 -3.49 -3.73 -10.96
N PHE A 119 -3.32 -4.23 -12.19
CA PHE A 119 -2.62 -3.52 -13.27
C PHE A 119 -3.53 -3.47 -14.51
N LYS A 120 -3.62 -2.32 -15.19
CA LYS A 120 -4.49 -2.14 -16.37
C LYS A 120 -4.07 -3.06 -17.52
N ASP A 121 -2.76 -3.13 -17.78
CA ASP A 121 -2.15 -3.98 -18.83
C ASP A 121 -1.93 -5.45 -18.43
N LYS A 122 -2.24 -5.81 -17.17
CA LYS A 122 -2.00 -7.14 -16.57
C LYS A 122 -0.51 -7.53 -16.44
N ASP A 123 0.41 -6.63 -16.75
CA ASP A 123 1.84 -6.82 -16.53
C ASP A 123 2.23 -6.33 -15.13
N LYS A 124 2.69 -7.27 -14.29
CA LYS A 124 3.09 -6.98 -12.91
C LYS A 124 4.45 -6.31 -12.79
N THR A 125 5.17 -6.14 -13.90
CA THR A 125 6.43 -5.41 -13.94
C THR A 125 6.26 -3.95 -14.30
N ASN A 126 5.18 -3.59 -15.01
CA ASN A 126 4.78 -2.23 -15.24
C ASN A 126 4.09 -1.65 -14.00
N VAL A 127 4.90 -1.15 -13.07
CA VAL A 127 4.46 -0.60 -11.78
C VAL A 127 4.27 0.92 -11.81
N CYS A 128 4.09 1.51 -13.00
CA CYS A 128 3.79 2.93 -13.14
C CYS A 128 2.46 3.27 -12.47
N ALA A 129 2.38 4.45 -11.87
CA ALA A 129 1.22 4.90 -11.09
C ALA A 129 -0.05 4.94 -11.95
N ASP A 130 0.07 5.33 -13.22
CA ASP A 130 -1.02 5.35 -14.20
C ASP A 130 -1.48 3.94 -14.63
N ASN A 131 -0.63 2.91 -14.51
CA ASN A 131 -0.99 1.53 -14.77
C ASN A 131 -1.61 0.82 -13.56
N ILE A 132 -1.49 1.39 -12.35
CA ILE A 132 -2.00 0.79 -11.12
C ILE A 132 -3.50 1.08 -10.94
N ILE A 133 -4.25 0.03 -10.63
CA ILE A 133 -5.63 0.11 -10.15
C ILE A 133 -5.65 -0.43 -8.73
N VAL A 134 -6.14 0.38 -7.80
CA VAL A 134 -6.36 -0.05 -6.42
C VAL A 134 -7.82 -0.32 -6.15
N LYS A 135 -8.07 -1.36 -5.37
CA LYS A 135 -9.39 -1.70 -4.86
C LYS A 135 -9.28 -1.87 -3.37
N GLU A 136 -10.32 -1.45 -2.65
CA GLU A 136 -10.40 -1.74 -1.23
C GLU A 136 -10.33 -3.23 -1.06
N ASN A 137 -9.38 -3.69 -0.26
CA ASN A 137 -9.37 -5.08 0.14
C ASN A 137 -10.28 -5.16 1.35
N ILE A 138 -11.58 -5.01 1.12
CA ILE A 138 -12.60 -5.37 2.09
C ILE A 138 -12.35 -6.85 2.35
N ILE A 139 -11.77 -7.13 3.50
CA ILE A 139 -11.60 -8.48 4.01
C ILE A 139 -12.96 -9.17 3.83
N PRO A 140 -13.08 -10.21 2.98
CA PRO A 140 -14.33 -10.94 2.88
C PRO A 140 -14.63 -11.46 4.28
N GLN A 141 -15.78 -11.05 4.83
CA GLN A 141 -16.39 -11.48 6.10
C GLN A 141 -15.71 -12.74 6.64
N TYR A 142 -14.60 -12.59 7.39
CA TYR A 142 -13.88 -13.76 7.87
C TYR A 142 -14.79 -14.48 8.84
N SER A 143 -14.88 -15.81 8.74
CA SER A 143 -15.45 -16.61 9.82
C SER A 143 -14.65 -16.36 11.10
N GLU A 144 -15.33 -16.41 12.25
CA GLU A 144 -14.77 -16.12 13.59
C GLU A 144 -13.39 -16.74 13.83
N LYS A 145 -13.14 -17.94 13.27
CA LYS A 145 -11.87 -18.67 13.35
C LYS A 145 -10.67 -17.93 12.76
N HIS A 146 -10.87 -17.07 11.76
CA HIS A 146 -9.78 -16.28 11.14
C HIS A 146 -9.45 -15.00 11.92
N ILE A 147 -10.43 -14.40 12.60
CA ILE A 147 -10.26 -13.15 13.35
C ILE A 147 -9.38 -13.38 14.58
N GLY A 148 -9.63 -14.46 15.33
CA GLY A 148 -8.81 -14.81 16.51
C GLY A 148 -7.35 -15.14 16.18
N LYS A 149 -7.05 -15.57 14.95
CA LYS A 149 -5.66 -15.86 14.51
C LYS A 149 -4.89 -14.60 14.10
N ILE A 150 -5.58 -13.55 13.65
CA ILE A 150 -4.97 -12.30 13.18
C ILE A 150 -4.83 -11.29 14.33
N TYR A 151 -5.85 -11.18 15.19
CA TYR A 151 -5.91 -10.16 16.24
C TYR A 151 -5.74 -10.73 17.67
N GLY A 152 -5.45 -12.02 17.81
CA GLY A 152 -5.23 -12.65 19.12
C GLY A 152 -6.50 -12.70 19.95
N ASN A 153 -6.45 -12.17 21.19
CA ASN A 153 -7.49 -12.23 22.22
C ASN A 153 -8.75 -11.39 21.92
N LEU A 154 -9.13 -11.18 20.66
CA LEU A 154 -10.38 -10.50 20.31
C LEU A 154 -11.45 -11.53 19.93
N THR A 155 -12.65 -11.37 20.46
CA THR A 155 -13.84 -12.13 20.06
C THR A 155 -14.87 -11.22 19.41
N VAL A 156 -15.60 -11.76 18.43
CA VAL A 156 -16.71 -11.07 17.78
C VAL A 156 -17.89 -11.04 18.74
N ILE A 157 -18.43 -9.84 19.01
CA ILE A 157 -19.59 -9.68 19.90
C ILE A 157 -20.87 -9.29 19.17
N ASP A 158 -20.77 -8.52 18.08
CA ASP A 158 -21.95 -8.11 17.32
C ASP A 158 -21.56 -7.65 15.90
N ARG A 159 -22.57 -7.43 15.06
CA ARG A 159 -22.44 -6.95 13.69
C ARG A 159 -23.29 -5.71 13.48
N ASN A 160 -22.65 -4.60 13.10
CA ASN A 160 -23.37 -3.43 12.61
C ASN A 160 -23.98 -3.76 11.24
N LYS A 161 -25.31 -3.69 11.14
CA LYS A 161 -26.07 -4.07 9.94
C LYS A 161 -25.99 -3.02 8.83
N GLU A 162 -25.78 -1.75 9.17
CA GLU A 162 -25.72 -0.63 8.22
C GLU A 162 -24.34 -0.54 7.57
N THR A 163 -23.28 -0.54 8.37
CA THR A 163 -21.90 -0.43 7.87
C THR A 163 -21.30 -1.77 7.49
N LYS A 164 -21.98 -2.88 7.82
CA LYS A 164 -21.49 -4.27 7.69
C LYS A 164 -20.17 -4.51 8.45
N SER A 165 -19.86 -3.70 9.46
CA SER A 165 -18.67 -3.87 10.31
C SER A 165 -18.92 -4.79 11.50
N TRP A 166 -17.87 -5.45 12.01
CA TRP A 166 -17.92 -6.28 13.21
C TRP A 166 -17.51 -5.46 14.44
N ILE A 167 -18.25 -5.65 15.52
CA ILE A 167 -17.90 -5.13 16.84
C ILE A 167 -17.11 -6.25 17.54
N LEU A 168 -15.88 -5.95 17.91
CA LEU A 168 -14.97 -6.88 18.58
C LEU A 168 -14.82 -6.48 20.05
N LYS A 169 -14.73 -7.47 20.94
CA LYS A 169 -14.41 -7.26 22.36
C LYS A 169 -13.06 -7.88 22.66
N CYS A 170 -12.20 -7.17 23.39
CA CYS A 170 -10.99 -7.79 23.94
C CYS A 170 -11.38 -8.73 25.07
N LEU A 171 -10.81 -9.94 25.05
CA LEU A 171 -10.86 -10.89 26.18
C LEU A 171 -9.88 -10.50 27.30
N CYS A 172 -9.05 -9.49 27.08
CA CYS A 172 -8.35 -8.78 28.13
C CYS A 172 -9.36 -7.87 28.84
N GLY A 173 -9.93 -8.31 29.96
CA GLY A 173 -11.00 -7.60 30.67
C GLY A 173 -10.55 -6.30 31.35
N ASN A 174 -10.23 -5.27 30.57
CA ASN A 174 -10.13 -3.87 31.00
C ASN A 174 -10.95 -2.98 30.06
#